data_AF-A0A379WLK5-F1
#
_entry.id   AF-A0A379WLK5-F1
#
_cell.length_a   1.000
_cell.length_b   1.000
_cell.length_c   1.000
_cell.angle_alpha   90.00
_cell.angle_beta   90.00
_cell.angle_gamma   90.00
#
_symmetry.space_group_name_H-M   'P 1'
#
loop_
_entity.id
_entity.type
_entity.pdbx_description
1 polymer ?
#
loop_
_entity_poly.entity_id
_entity_poly.type
_entity_poly.pdbx_seq_one_letter_code
_entity_poly.pdbx_strand_id
1 'polypeptide(L)' 'MVRNHMSLHDLCSGMKMFPQILVNVRYTAGSGDPLENEAVKAVTADVEATLGNRGRVLLRKSGTEPVDSRDGGRRG' A
#
# COMPACT_ATOMS: atom_id res chain seq x y z
N MET A 1 28.14 -8.47 0.49
CA MET A 1 28.81 -9.56 1.27
C MET A 1 30.24 -9.82 0.80
N VAL A 2 30.48 -10.22 -0.47
CA VAL A 2 31.81 -10.65 -0.94
C VAL A 2 32.86 -9.54 -1.06
N ARG A 3 32.50 -8.32 -1.50
CA ARG A 3 33.46 -7.22 -1.68
C ARG A 3 33.89 -6.52 -0.38
N ASN A 4 33.06 -6.57 0.65
CA ASN A 4 33.30 -5.87 1.94
C ASN A 4 33.56 -6.86 3.09
N HIS A 5 33.58 -8.17 2.83
CA HIS A 5 33.69 -9.24 3.85
C HIS A 5 32.70 -9.15 5.02
N MET A 6 31.53 -8.54 4.81
CA MET A 6 30.48 -8.36 5.83
C MET A 6 29.31 -9.29 5.59
N SER A 7 28.65 -9.73 6.66
CA SER A 7 27.41 -10.51 6.59
C SER A 7 26.22 -9.63 6.20
N LEU A 8 25.10 -10.25 5.80
CA LEU A 8 23.85 -9.51 5.56
C LEU A 8 23.38 -8.78 6.83
N HIS A 9 23.54 -9.41 8.00
CA HIS A 9 23.22 -8.81 9.29
C HIS A 9 24.04 -7.54 9.53
N ASP A 10 25.35 -7.58 9.29
CA ASP A 10 26.23 -6.42 9.49
C ASP A 10 25.85 -5.26 8.57
N LEU A 11 25.48 -5.55 7.33
CA LEU A 11 25.03 -4.55 6.36
C LEU A 11 23.70 -3.90 6.76
N CYS A 12 22.81 -4.65 7.42
CA CYS A 12 21.51 -4.16 7.87
C CYS A 12 21.57 -3.46 9.25
N SER A 13 22.64 -3.64 10.02
CA SER A 13 22.76 -3.16 11.40
C SER A 13 22.58 -1.63 11.58
N GLY A 14 22.93 -0.85 10.56
CA GLY A 14 22.74 0.61 10.56
C GLY A 14 21.33 1.08 10.23
N MET A 15 20.43 0.19 9.79
CA MET A 15 19.06 0.55 9.42
C MET A 15 18.10 0.30 10.58
N LYS A 16 17.36 1.35 10.97
CA LYS A 16 16.24 1.22 11.91
C LYS A 16 14.93 1.09 11.14
N MET A 17 14.28 -0.05 11.28
CA MET A 17 12.95 -0.27 10.72
C MET A 17 11.91 0.51 11.53
N PHE A 18 11.06 1.27 10.85
CA PHE A 18 9.93 1.94 11.47
C PHE A 18 8.72 1.01 11.51
N PRO A 19 7.83 1.15 12.50
CA PRO A 19 6.55 0.44 12.49
C PRO A 19 5.77 0.78 11.21
N GLN A 20 5.41 -0.24 10.43
CA GLN A 20 4.67 -0.09 9.17
C GLN A 20 3.58 -1.16 9.08
N ILE A 21 2.39 -0.74 8.67
CA ILE A 21 1.26 -1.61 8.36
C ILE A 21 0.91 -1.42 6.89
N LEU A 22 0.76 -2.53 6.15
CA LEU A 22 0.30 -2.54 4.76
C LEU A 22 -1.00 -3.33 4.69
N VAL A 23 -2.06 -2.70 4.19
CA VAL A 23 -3.37 -3.33 4.00
C VAL A 23 -3.74 -3.26 2.53
N ASN A 24 -4.02 -4.42 1.93
CA ASN A 24 -4.51 -4.51 0.56
C ASN A 24 -6.03 -4.60 0.58
N VAL A 25 -6.69 -3.63 -0.07
CA VAL A 25 -8.16 -3.56 -0.15
C VAL A 25 -8.60 -3.85 -1.57
N ARG A 26 -9.49 -4.84 -1.73
CA ARG A 26 -10.10 -5.16 -3.02
C ARG A 26 -11.34 -4.30 -3.24
N TYR A 27 -11.53 -3.84 -4.46
CA TYR A 27 -12.72 -3.11 -4.89
C TYR A 27 -13.18 -3.62 -6.25
N THR A 28 -14.48 -3.49 -6.55
CA THR A 28 -15.07 -4.03 -7.78
C THR A 28 -14.65 -3.17 -8.98
N ALA A 29 -14.17 -3.81 -10.04
CA ALA A 29 -13.86 -3.11 -11.29
C ALA A 29 -15.11 -2.40 -11.84
N GLY A 30 -14.96 -1.16 -12.33
CA GLY A 30 -16.07 -0.36 -12.87
C GLY A 30 -16.92 0.38 -11.84
N SER A 31 -16.71 0.16 -10.52
CA SER A 31 -17.38 0.92 -9.46
C SER A 31 -16.80 2.33 -9.21
N GLY A 32 -15.90 2.78 -10.09
CA GLY A 32 -15.15 4.02 -9.95
C GLY A 32 -13.78 3.84 -9.32
N ASP A 33 -12.99 4.91 -9.30
CA ASP A 33 -11.72 4.95 -8.60
C ASP A 33 -11.95 5.27 -7.11
N PRO A 34 -11.62 4.37 -6.16
CA PRO A 34 -11.75 4.66 -4.74
C PRO A 34 -10.91 5.86 -4.29
N LEU A 35 -9.81 6.16 -4.97
CA LEU A 35 -8.97 7.32 -4.66
C LEU A 35 -9.66 8.65 -5.02
N GLU A 36 -10.64 8.61 -5.93
CA GLU A 36 -11.43 9.79 -6.29
C GLU A 36 -12.64 10.00 -5.39
N ASN A 37 -12.96 9.04 -4.52
CA ASN A 37 -14.08 9.13 -3.61
C ASN A 37 -13.85 10.21 -2.54
N GLU A 38 -14.78 11.16 -2.41
CA GLU A 38 -14.67 12.29 -1.48
C GLU A 38 -14.53 11.86 -0.01
N ALA A 39 -15.18 10.77 0.41
CA ALA A 39 -15.03 10.26 1.77
C ALA A 39 -13.62 9.72 2.02
N VAL A 40 -13.02 9.07 1.02
CA VAL A 40 -11.64 8.57 1.09
C VAL A 40 -10.66 9.74 1.16
N LYS A 41 -10.84 10.78 0.32
CA LYS A 41 -10.01 11.99 0.34
C LYS A 41 -10.08 12.72 1.69
N ALA A 42 -11.29 12.93 2.22
CA ALA A 42 -11.50 13.60 3.50
C ALA A 42 -10.78 12.88 4.65
N VAL A 43 -10.98 11.56 4.77
CA VAL A 43 -10.32 10.75 5.80
C VAL A 43 -8.79 10.74 5.62
N THR A 44 -8.31 10.73 4.37
CA THR A 44 -6.87 10.78 4.10
C THR A 44 -6.26 12.08 4.62
N ALA A 45 -6.90 13.22 4.34
CA ALA A 45 -6.45 14.53 4.83
C ALA A 45 -6.44 14.62 6.37
N ASP A 46 -7.46 14.09 7.04
CA ASP A 46 -7.53 14.05 8.50
C ASP A 46 -6.40 13.21 9.11
N VAL A 47 -6.11 12.06 8.48
CA VAL A 47 -5.01 11.17 8.90
C VAL A 47 -3.65 11.82 8.65
N GLU A 48 -3.45 12.47 7.50
CA GLU A 48 -2.23 13.22 7.21
C GLU A 48 -1.99 14.33 8.24
N ALA A 49 -3.03 15.10 8.59
CA ALA A 49 -2.96 16.11 9.63
C ALA A 49 -2.60 15.52 11.01
N THR A 50 -3.19 14.37 11.34
CA THR A 50 -2.92 13.66 12.61
C THR A 50 -1.48 13.14 12.69
N LEU A 51 -0.94 12.64 11.58
CA LEU A 51 0.43 12.11 11.51
C LEU A 51 1.49 13.22 11.51
N GLY A 52 1.15 14.39 10.96
CA GLY A 52 2.03 15.55 10.89
C GLY A 52 3.39 15.20 10.29
N ASN A 53 4.48 15.59 10.98
CA ASN A 53 5.85 15.31 10.54
C ASN A 53 6.43 13.98 11.05
N ARG A 54 5.66 13.17 11.79
CA ARG A 54 6.15 11.95 12.46
C ARG A 54 5.65 10.66 11.80
N GLY A 55 4.85 10.75 10.75
CA GLY A 55 4.31 9.60 10.05
C GLY A 55 3.84 9.93 8.65
N ARG A 56 3.39 8.91 7.93
CA ARG A 56 2.84 9.05 6.58
C ARG A 56 1.77 8.00 6.33
N VAL A 57 0.77 8.36 5.53
CA VAL A 57 -0.17 7.43 4.92
C VAL A 57 0.08 7.42 3.41
N LEU A 58 -0.05 6.26 2.78
CA LEU A 58 0.11 6.12 1.33
C LEU A 58 -1.02 5.25 0.79
N LEU A 59 -1.91 5.86 0.03
CA LEU A 59 -2.92 5.17 -0.75
C LEU A 59 -2.47 5.13 -2.21
N ARG A 60 -2.53 3.95 -2.82
CA ARG A 60 -2.26 3.77 -4.24
C ARG A 60 -3.03 2.59 -4.80
N LYS A 61 -3.33 2.63 -6.09
CA LYS A 61 -3.76 1.44 -6.82
C LYS A 61 -2.62 0.45 -6.92
N SER A 62 -2.94 -0.84 -6.80
CA SER A 62 -2.00 -1.89 -7.17
C SER A 62 -1.88 -1.93 -8.69
N GLY A 63 -0.67 -1.73 -9.22
CA GLY A 63 -0.40 -1.79 -10.66
C GLY A 63 -0.21 -3.21 -11.20
N THR A 64 -0.27 -4.23 -10.34
CA THR A 64 0.07 -5.62 -10.68
C THR A 64 -0.97 -6.64 -10.19
N GLU A 65 -1.96 -6.23 -9.41
CA GLU A 65 -3.03 -7.15 -9.00
C GLU A 65 -4.11 -7.24 -10.09
N PRO A 66 -4.52 -8.47 -10.47
CA PRO A 66 -5.57 -8.64 -11.46
C PRO A 66 -6.88 -8.05 -10.93
N VAL A 67 -7.45 -7.12 -11.70
CA VAL A 67 -8.82 -6.67 -11.50
C VAL A 67 -9.72 -7.88 -11.76
N ASP A 68 -10.27 -8.47 -10.70
CA ASP A 68 -11.14 -9.65 -10.80
C ASP A 68 -12.42 -9.25 -11.58
N SER A 69 -12.37 -9.35 -12.91
CA SER A 69 -13.52 -9.20 -13.80
C SER A 69 -14.34 -10.48 -13.75
N ARG A 70 -15.10 -10.68 -12.67
CA ARG A 70 -16.14 -11.72 -12.67
C ARG A 70 -17.41 -11.20 -13.32
N ASP A 71 -17.37 -11.11 -14.64
CA ASP A 71 -18.55 -11.39 -15.48
C ASP A 71 -18.19 -12.57 -16.38
N GLY A 72 -18.49 -13.76 -15.87
CA GLY A 72 -18.27 -15.03 -16.55
C GLY A 72 -19.42 -15.93 -16.15
N GLY A 73 -20.46 -15.90 -16.97
CA GLY A 73 -21.74 -16.55 -16.73
C GLY A 73 -21.61 -18.01 -16.29
N ARG A 74 -22.53 -18.37 -15.42
CA ARG A 74 -22.97 -19.75 -15.14
C ARG A 74 -23.14 -20.52 -16.46
N ARG A 75 -22.46 -21.67 -16.61
CA ARG A 75 -22.91 -22.88 -17.35
C ARG A 75 -21.81 -23.94 -17.36
N GLY A 76 -22.19 -25.18 -17.01
CA GLY A 76 -21.42 -26.42 -17.22
C GLY A 76 -20.90 -27.05 -15.95
#